data_AF-A0A940JLN8-F1
#
_entry.id   AF-A0A940JLN8-F1
#
_cell.length_a   1.000
_cell.length_b   1.000
_cell.length_c   1.000
_cell.angle_alpha   90.00
_cell.angle_beta   90.00
_cell.angle_gamma   90.00
#
_symmetry.space_group_name_H-M   'P 1'
#
loop_
_entity.id
_entity.type
_entity.pdbx_description
1 polymer ?
#
loop_
_entity_poly.entity_id
_entity_poly.type
_entity_poly.pdbx_seq_one_letter_code
_entity_poly.pdbx_strand_id
1 'polypeptide(L)'
;MTNKRYWSVDELAARKLLAELKLGESDGLVDQIAQHFAEHRVNIAAWAADRIQAELVQMLEGASASSFAHHGEDWARGFNAAEELVVTTSAANLLDIAPARARSKGQILRTLVRQTRKS
;
A
#
# COMPACT_ATOMS: atom_id res chain seq x y z
N MET A 1 -18.10 -6.94 14.72
CA MET A 1 -19.40 -6.33 14.42
C MET A 1 -19.30 -5.54 13.12
N THR A 2 -19.91 -6.10 12.06
CA THR A 2 -20.44 -5.45 10.84
C THR A 2 -19.72 -4.25 10.24
N ASN A 3 -18.79 -4.55 9.33
CA ASN A 3 -18.28 -3.60 8.34
C ASN A 3 -19.28 -3.39 7.17
N LYS A 4 -20.55 -3.11 7.50
CA LYS A 4 -21.65 -2.97 6.52
C LYS A 4 -21.52 -1.73 5.61
N ARG A 5 -20.68 -0.75 5.97
CA ARG A 5 -20.51 0.51 5.23
C ARG A 5 -19.50 0.44 4.09
N TYR A 6 -18.53 -0.48 4.13
CA TYR A 6 -17.58 -0.63 3.01
C TYR A 6 -18.19 -1.42 1.85
N TRP A 7 -19.09 -2.35 2.15
CA TRP A 7 -19.87 -3.08 1.14
C TRP A 7 -20.77 -2.17 0.30
N SER A 8 -21.29 -1.07 0.86
CA SER A 8 -22.21 -0.20 0.12
C SER A 8 -21.57 0.56 -1.04
N VAL A 9 -20.26 0.82 -0.99
CA VAL A 9 -19.56 1.54 -2.08
C VAL A 9 -19.34 0.61 -3.27
N ASP A 10 -18.89 -0.62 -3.03
CA ASP A 10 -18.64 -1.59 -4.09
C ASP A 10 -19.94 -2.10 -4.71
N GLU A 11 -20.98 -2.29 -3.90
CA GLU A 11 -22.31 -2.64 -4.38
C GLU A 11 -22.90 -1.52 -5.26
N LEU A 12 -22.75 -0.26 -4.85
CA LEU A 12 -23.18 0.89 -5.65
C LEU A 12 -22.40 0.98 -6.97
N ALA A 13 -21.08 0.78 -6.93
CA ALA A 13 -20.25 0.76 -8.12
C ALA A 13 -20.63 -0.40 -9.07
N ALA A 14 -20.94 -1.59 -8.51
CA ALA A 14 -21.39 -2.75 -9.27
C ALA A 14 -22.71 -2.49 -9.99
N ARG A 15 -23.71 -1.95 -9.27
CA ARG A 15 -25.00 -1.57 -9.86
C ARG A 15 -24.85 -0.51 -10.94
N LYS A 16 -24.02 0.52 -10.69
CA LYS A 16 -23.73 1.55 -11.69
C LYS A 16 -23.09 0.97 -12.95
N LEU A 17 -22.11 0.07 -12.80
CA LEU A 17 -21.48 -0.60 -13.94
C LEU A 17 -22.50 -1.41 -14.75
N LEU A 18 -23.35 -2.20 -14.08
CA LEU A 18 -24.38 -2.98 -14.75
C LEU A 18 -25.37 -2.09 -15.52
N ALA A 19 -25.79 -0.99 -14.91
CA ALA A 19 -26.67 -0.01 -15.54
C ALA A 19 -26.02 0.66 -16.78
N GLU A 20 -24.75 1.05 -16.70
CA GLU A 20 -24.01 1.63 -17.84
C GLU A 20 -23.81 0.63 -18.98
N LEU A 21 -23.58 -0.64 -18.65
CA LEU A 21 -23.46 -1.72 -19.63
C LEU A 21 -24.81 -2.23 -20.14
N LYS A 22 -25.93 -1.70 -19.62
CA LYS A 22 -27.31 -2.14 -19.91
C LYS A 22 -27.51 -3.65 -19.69
N LEU A 23 -26.81 -4.20 -18.71
CA LEU A 23 -26.94 -5.58 -18.28
C LEU A 23 -28.01 -5.68 -17.17
N GLY A 24 -28.74 -6.78 -17.13
CA GLY A 24 -29.74 -7.01 -16.09
C GLY A 24 -29.10 -7.08 -14.71
N GLU A 25 -29.73 -6.44 -13.72
CA GLU A 25 -29.34 -6.55 -12.32
C GLU A 25 -29.89 -7.86 -11.75
N SER A 26 -29.01 -8.83 -11.51
CA SER A 26 -29.27 -9.97 -10.64
C SER A 26 -28.47 -9.77 -9.36
N ASP A 27 -29.08 -9.96 -8.19
CA ASP A 27 -28.40 -9.78 -6.91
C ASP A 27 -27.10 -10.60 -6.82
N GLY A 28 -27.08 -11.82 -7.36
CA GLY A 28 -25.88 -12.66 -7.39
C GLY A 28 -24.76 -12.13 -8.33
N LEU A 29 -25.11 -11.32 -9.33
CA LEU A 29 -24.14 -10.67 -10.22
C LEU A 29 -23.61 -9.38 -9.58
N VAL A 30 -24.47 -8.63 -8.90
CA VAL A 30 -24.08 -7.44 -8.11
C VAL A 30 -23.07 -7.83 -7.04
N ASP A 31 -23.33 -8.90 -6.28
CA ASP A 31 -22.42 -9.38 -5.23
C ASP A 31 -21.05 -9.80 -5.79
N GLN A 32 -21.01 -10.50 -6.92
CA GLN A 32 -19.76 -10.92 -7.57
C GLN A 32 -18.91 -9.71 -8.02
N ILE A 33 -19.55 -8.74 -8.68
CA ILE A 33 -18.84 -7.54 -9.15
C ILE A 33 -18.38 -6.68 -7.96
N ALA A 34 -19.22 -6.53 -6.93
CA ALA A 34 -18.86 -5.82 -5.71
C ALA A 34 -17.66 -6.45 -5.01
N GLN A 35 -17.61 -7.79 -4.93
CA GLN A 35 -16.46 -8.51 -4.39
C GLN A 35 -15.17 -8.23 -5.20
N HIS A 36 -15.26 -8.25 -6.53
CA HIS A 36 -14.11 -7.89 -7.38
C HIS A 36 -13.64 -6.46 -7.17
N PHE A 37 -14.55 -5.49 -7.01
CA PHE A 37 -14.17 -4.11 -6.70
C PHE A 37 -13.53 -3.98 -5.32
N ALA A 38 -14.03 -4.69 -4.32
CA ALA A 38 -13.43 -4.71 -2.99
C ALA A 38 -11.99 -5.25 -3.03
N GLU A 39 -11.76 -6.37 -3.73
CA GLU A 39 -10.42 -6.93 -3.95
C GLU A 39 -9.51 -5.98 -4.71
N HIS A 40 -10.02 -5.38 -5.79
CA HIS A 40 -9.27 -4.42 -6.59
C HIS A 40 -8.84 -3.19 -5.77
N ARG A 41 -9.74 -2.65 -4.94
CA ARG A 41 -9.42 -1.52 -4.05
C ARG A 41 -8.31 -1.87 -3.06
N VAL A 42 -8.37 -3.07 -2.45
CA VAL A 42 -7.31 -3.55 -1.55
C VAL A 42 -5.97 -3.65 -2.29
N ASN A 43 -5.98 -4.20 -3.51
CA ASN A 43 -4.76 -4.35 -4.31
C ASN A 43 -4.17 -3.00 -4.73
N ILE A 44 -4.99 -2.04 -5.16
CA ILE A 44 -4.53 -0.68 -5.49
C ILE A 44 -3.98 0.02 -4.25
N ALA A 45 -4.68 -0.07 -3.12
CA ALA A 45 -4.22 0.55 -1.89
C ALA A 45 -2.87 -0.02 -1.46
N ALA A 46 -2.70 -1.34 -1.52
CA ALA A 46 -1.43 -2.00 -1.22
C ALA A 46 -0.32 -1.56 -2.18
N TRP A 47 -0.61 -1.48 -3.48
CA TRP A 47 0.34 -0.97 -4.48
C TRP A 47 0.75 0.48 -4.23
N ALA A 48 -0.22 1.36 -3.91
CA ALA A 48 0.05 2.76 -3.63
C ALA A 48 0.91 2.92 -2.36
N ALA A 49 0.62 2.14 -1.31
CA ALA A 49 1.42 2.14 -0.08
C ALA A 49 2.84 1.63 -0.32
N ASP A 50 3.03 0.54 -1.07
CA ASP A 50 4.36 0.04 -1.47
C ASP A 50 5.13 1.11 -2.27
N ARG A 51 4.45 1.85 -3.15
CA ARG A 51 5.06 2.92 -3.94
C ARG A 51 5.49 4.11 -3.08
N ILE A 52 4.61 4.60 -2.21
CA ILE A 52 4.91 5.71 -1.30
C ILE A 52 6.07 5.32 -0.39
N GLN A 53 6.10 4.09 0.13
CA GLN A 53 7.21 3.59 0.92
C GLN A 53 8.53 3.65 0.16
N ALA A 54 8.56 3.19 -1.10
CA ALA A 54 9.76 3.25 -1.93
C ALA A 54 10.23 4.70 -2.20
N GLU A 55 9.30 5.62 -2.44
CA GLU A 55 9.59 7.05 -2.62
C GLU A 55 10.16 7.66 -1.32
N LEU A 56 9.59 7.33 -0.16
CA LEU A 56 10.12 7.76 1.15
C LEU A 56 11.54 7.25 1.39
N VAL A 57 11.82 5.98 1.09
CA VAL A 57 13.17 5.41 1.22
C VAL A 57 14.18 6.17 0.34
N GLN A 58 13.84 6.43 -0.92
CA GLN A 58 14.72 7.20 -1.81
C GLN A 58 14.98 8.62 -1.31
N MET A 59 13.96 9.29 -0.77
CA MET A 59 14.12 10.62 -0.18
C MET A 59 15.01 10.60 1.07
N LEU A 60 14.87 9.58 1.92
CA LEU A 60 15.75 9.38 3.08
C LEU A 60 17.19 9.11 2.65
N GLU A 61 17.43 8.22 1.69
CA GLU A 61 18.76 7.96 1.14
C GLU A 61 19.40 9.26 0.61
N GLY A 62 18.66 10.08 -0.14
CA GLY A 62 19.13 11.37 -0.65
C GLY A 62 19.42 12.40 0.45
N ALA A 63 18.57 12.48 1.48
CA ALA A 63 18.75 13.37 2.62
C ALA A 63 19.93 12.96 3.50
N SER A 64 20.16 11.64 3.64
CA SER A 64 21.24 11.08 4.44
C SER A 64 22.62 11.53 3.92
N ALA A 65 22.79 11.53 2.59
CA ALA A 65 24.05 11.90 1.93
C ALA A 65 24.46 13.36 2.17
N SER A 66 23.50 14.28 2.38
CA SER A 66 23.75 15.70 2.62
C SER A 66 23.77 16.07 4.11
N SER A 67 23.02 15.35 4.95
CA SER A 67 22.74 15.74 6.33
C SER A 67 23.70 15.13 7.35
N PHE A 68 24.26 13.93 7.10
CA PHE A 68 25.20 13.30 8.03
C PHE A 68 26.50 14.09 8.25
N ALA A 69 26.92 14.89 7.27
CA ALA A 69 28.11 15.74 7.41
C ALA A 69 27.89 16.96 8.33
N HIS A 70 26.64 17.33 8.63
CA HIS A 70 26.29 18.60 9.29
C HIS A 70 25.63 18.42 10.67
N HIS A 71 25.41 17.18 11.12
CA HIS A 71 24.66 16.89 12.34
C HIS A 71 25.40 15.94 13.28
N GLY A 72 25.10 16.05 14.57
CA GLY A 72 25.69 15.23 15.62
C GLY A 72 25.13 13.80 15.70
N GLU A 73 25.77 12.98 16.52
CA GLU A 73 25.50 11.54 16.65
C GLU A 73 24.06 11.21 17.11
N ASP A 74 23.43 12.08 17.90
CA ASP A 74 22.04 11.91 18.34
C ASP A 74 21.03 12.08 17.21
N TRP A 75 21.27 13.05 16.33
CA TRP A 75 20.47 13.24 15.12
C TRP A 75 20.61 12.05 14.19
N ALA A 76 21.85 11.56 14.01
CA ALA A 76 22.14 10.39 13.19
C ALA A 76 21.41 9.13 13.70
N ARG A 77 21.37 8.90 15.01
CA ARG A 77 20.60 7.81 15.63
C ARG A 77 19.10 7.94 15.37
N GLY A 78 18.54 9.14 15.55
CA GLY A 78 17.12 9.39 15.30
C GLY A 78 16.75 9.16 13.84
N PHE A 79 17.61 9.60 12.92
CA PHE A 79 17.44 9.38 11.48
C PHE A 79 17.43 7.89 11.13
N ASN A 80 18.40 7.11 11.62
CA ASN A 80 18.48 5.67 11.37
C ASN A 80 17.26 4.92 11.95
N ALA A 81 16.76 5.34 13.11
CA ALA A 81 15.56 4.75 13.70
C ALA A 81 14.30 5.03 12.87
N ALA A 82 14.17 6.26 12.33
CA ALA A 82 13.07 6.63 11.45
C ALA A 82 13.13 5.86 10.11
N GLU A 83 14.33 5.72 9.54
CA GLU A 83 14.55 4.93 8.34
C GLU A 83 14.19 3.46 8.55
N GLU A 84 14.62 2.85 9.66
CA GLU A 84 14.25 1.47 10.01
C GLU A 84 12.73 1.30 10.11
N LEU A 85 12.03 2.27 10.70
CA LEU A 85 10.58 2.24 10.81
C LEU A 85 9.89 2.33 9.45
N VAL A 86 10.35 3.23 8.58
CA VAL A 86 9.82 3.37 7.21
C VAL A 86 10.06 2.10 6.38
N VAL A 87 11.26 1.51 6.46
CA VAL A 87 11.62 0.30 5.71
C VAL A 87 10.87 -0.94 6.20
N THR A 88 10.62 -1.06 7.51
CA THR A 88 9.97 -2.26 8.09
C THR A 88 8.44 -2.19 8.07
N THR A 89 7.87 -1.00 7.88
CA THR A 89 6.42 -0.84 7.78
C THR A 89 5.92 -1.39 6.45
N SER A 90 5.11 -2.46 6.49
CA SER A 90 4.50 -3.01 5.27
C SER A 90 3.25 -2.22 4.85
N ALA A 91 2.91 -2.24 3.55
CA ALA A 91 1.65 -1.69 3.04
C ALA A 91 0.41 -2.21 3.80
N ALA A 92 0.43 -3.48 4.22
CA ALA A 92 -0.62 -4.08 5.02
C ALA A 92 -0.73 -3.43 6.41
N ASN A 93 0.39 -3.08 7.04
CA ASN A 93 0.41 -2.37 8.33
C ASN A 93 -0.10 -0.93 8.19
N LEU A 94 0.18 -0.25 7.07
CA LEU A 94 -0.32 1.11 6.80
C LEU A 94 -1.82 1.15 6.57
N LEU A 95 -2.37 0.11 5.95
CA LEU A 95 -3.77 0.03 5.57
C LEU A 95 -4.64 -0.65 6.63
N ASP A 96 -4.06 -1.08 7.76
CA ASP A 96 -4.71 -1.91 8.78
C ASP A 96 -5.38 -3.17 8.18
N ILE A 97 -4.80 -3.67 7.09
CA ILE A 97 -5.23 -4.90 6.41
C ILE A 97 -4.39 -6.01 7.02
N ALA A 98 -5.04 -7.08 7.53
CA ALA A 98 -4.34 -8.22 8.09
C ALA A 98 -3.20 -8.67 7.15
N PRO A 99 -1.93 -8.56 7.55
CA PRO A 99 -0.82 -8.82 6.65
C PRO A 99 -0.81 -10.29 6.26
N ALA A 100 -0.93 -10.58 4.96
CA ALA A 100 -0.89 -11.95 4.44
C ALA A 100 0.44 -12.67 4.77
N ARG A 101 1.51 -11.91 5.06
CA ARG A 101 2.75 -12.33 5.73
C ARG A 101 3.64 -11.11 5.94
N ALA A 102 4.22 -10.95 7.13
CA ALA A 102 5.27 -9.96 7.35
C ALA A 102 6.48 -10.28 6.44
N ARG A 103 6.92 -9.30 5.65
CA ARG A 103 8.11 -9.45 4.79
C ARG A 103 9.37 -9.34 5.64
N SER A 104 10.34 -10.23 5.40
CA SER A 104 11.67 -10.12 6.01
C SER A 104 12.48 -8.96 5.40
N LYS A 105 13.41 -8.38 6.18
CA LYS A 105 14.33 -7.30 5.72
C LYS A 105 15.00 -7.62 4.37
N GLY A 106 15.43 -8.88 4.17
CA GLY A 106 16.03 -9.33 2.92
C GLY A 106 15.04 -9.41 1.73
N GLN A 107 13.75 -9.66 1.96
CA GLN A 107 12.73 -9.60 0.90
C GLN A 107 12.42 -8.17 0.48
N ILE A 108 12.46 -7.21 1.42
CA ILE A 108 12.27 -5.78 1.16
C ILE A 108 13.44 -5.26 0.30
N LEU A 109 14.68 -5.50 0.73
CA LEU A 109 15.90 -5.15 -0.02
C LEU A 109 15.88 -5.70 -1.46
N ARG A 110 15.50 -6.97 -1.64
CA ARG A 110 15.41 -7.56 -2.99
C ARG A 110 14.33 -6.93 -3.85
N THR A 111 13.24 -6.44 -3.27
CA THR A 111 12.17 -5.77 -4.03
C THR A 111 12.63 -4.38 -4.47
N LEU A 112 13.26 -3.63 -3.56
CA LEU A 112 13.82 -2.30 -3.84
C LEU A 112 14.86 -2.36 -4.97
N VAL A 113 15.84 -3.27 -4.89
CA VAL A 113 16.88 -3.46 -5.93
C VAL A 113 16.27 -3.83 -7.29
N ARG A 114 15.17 -4.58 -7.29
CA ARG A 114 14.49 -4.99 -8.54
C ARG A 114 13.72 -3.85 -9.18
N GLN A 115 13.23 -2.89 -8.40
CA GLN A 115 12.53 -1.71 -8.89
C GLN A 115 13.51 -0.67 -9.45
N THR A 116 14.67 -0.46 -8.80
CA THR A 116 15.72 0.44 -9.32
C THR A 116 16.32 -0.01 -10.64
N ARG A 117 16.36 -1.32 -10.92
CA ARG A 117 16.82 -1.87 -12.22
C ARG A 117 15.81 -1.76 -13.36
N LYS A 118 14.55 -1.42 -13.08
CA LYS A 118 13.49 -1.30 -14.08
C LYS A 118 13.19 0.16 -14.47
N SER A 119 13.85 1.12 -13.83
CA SER A 119 13.73 2.55 -14.13
C SER A 119 14.93 3.07 -14.91
#